data_AF-A0AAD8EN08-F1
#
_entry.id   AF-A0AAD8EN08-F1
#
_cell.length_a   1.000
_cell.length_b   1.000
_cell.length_c   1.000
_cell.angle_alpha   90.00
_cell.angle_beta   90.00
_cell.angle_gamma   90.00
#
_symmetry.space_group_name_H-M   'P 1'
#
loop_
_entity.id
_entity.type
_entity.pdbx_description
1 polymer ?
#
loop_
_entity_poly.entity_id
_entity_poly.type
_entity_poly.pdbx_seq_one_letter_code
_entity_poly.pdbx_strand_id
1 'polypeptide(L)'
;STVVGKLLYKQCSEGVKRLALELGGNAPFIVFDGADIDKAVMGAIASKFRNCGQTCVSANRFLVQDGIFDCFVEKLSDKMKSLKMEMDWMILLLWDH
;
A
#
# COMPACT_ATOMS: atom_id res chain seq x y z
N SER A 1 8.64 1.65 12.90
CA SER A 1 8.99 2.46 11.71
C SER A 1 10.51 2.55 11.56
N THR A 2 11.03 2.92 10.39
CA THR A 2 12.48 3.00 10.13
C THR A 2 13.22 3.94 11.08
N VAL A 3 12.58 5.04 11.48
CA VAL A 3 13.14 6.00 12.45
C VAL A 3 13.37 5.34 13.82
N VAL A 4 12.36 4.62 14.33
CA VAL A 4 12.46 3.89 15.60
C VAL A 4 13.48 2.75 15.50
N GLY A 5 13.53 2.05 14.36
CA GLY A 5 14.54 1.01 14.11
C GLY A 5 15.98 1.52 14.23
N LYS A 6 16.27 2.72 13.70
CA LYS A 6 17.58 3.37 13.86
C LYS A 6 17.91 3.68 15.33
N LEU A 7 16.92 4.13 16.10
CA LEU A 7 17.09 4.40 17.53
C LEU A 7 17.41 3.12 18.31
N LEU A 8 16.66 2.04 18.06
CA LEU A 8 16.88 0.74 18.69
C LEU A 8 18.27 0.17 18.37
N TYR A 9 18.73 0.32 17.13
CA TYR A 9 20.09 -0.04 16.74
C TYR A 9 21.15 0.69 17.58
N LYS A 10 21.00 2.02 17.75
CA LYS A 10 21.93 2.82 18.56
C LYS A 10 21.95 2.34 20.01
N GLN A 11 20.78 2.13 20.60
CA GLN A 11 20.64 1.69 22.00
C GLN A 11 21.17 0.28 22.25
N CYS A 12 21.13 -0.61 21.24
CA CYS A 12 21.61 -1.98 21.39
C CYS A 12 23.10 -2.17 21.09
N SER A 13 23.77 -1.14 20.58
CA SER A 13 25.16 -1.21 20.14
C SER A 13 26.15 -1.51 21.27
N GLU A 14 25.96 -0.92 22.46
CA GLU A 14 26.82 -1.13 23.64
C GLU A 14 26.85 -2.60 24.10
N GLY A 15 25.70 -3.28 24.02
CA GLY A 15 25.56 -4.67 24.45
C GLY A 15 25.67 -5.70 23.33
N VAL A 16 25.96 -5.27 22.09
CA VAL A 16 26.08 -6.13 20.89
C VAL A 16 24.89 -7.09 20.72
N LYS A 17 23.67 -6.63 21.07
CA LYS A 17 22.46 -7.46 20.98
C LYS A 17 22.09 -7.69 19.52
N ARG A 18 21.80 -8.93 19.15
CA ARG A 18 21.29 -9.27 17.82
C ARG A 18 19.85 -8.77 17.70
N LEU A 19 19.56 -8.00 16.64
CA LEU A 19 18.24 -7.47 16.34
C LEU A 19 17.73 -8.02 15.01
N ALA A 20 16.42 -8.31 14.95
CA ALA A 20 15.67 -8.50 13.71
C ALA A 20 14.60 -7.40 13.66
N LEU A 21 14.58 -6.60 12.58
CA LEU A 21 13.72 -5.43 12.46
C LEU A 21 12.98 -5.44 11.13
N GLU A 22 11.68 -5.69 11.17
CA GLU A 22 10.79 -5.53 10.01
C GLU A 22 10.34 -4.07 9.93
N LEU A 23 11.01 -3.29 9.09
CA LEU A 23 10.78 -1.85 8.93
C LEU A 23 9.84 -1.57 7.75
N GLY A 24 9.35 -0.33 7.65
CA GLY A 24 8.42 0.05 6.59
C GLY A 24 9.04 -0.05 5.20
N GLY A 25 8.21 -0.32 4.18
CA GLY A 25 8.61 -0.40 2.77
C GLY A 25 7.99 0.71 1.91
N ASN A 26 8.66 1.05 0.81
CA ASN A 26 8.12 1.90 -0.26
C ASN A 26 8.02 1.06 -1.55
N ALA A 27 7.05 0.13 -1.58
CA ALA A 27 6.96 -0.88 -2.62
C ALA A 27 6.58 -0.26 -3.98
N PRO A 28 7.41 -0.41 -5.03
CA PRO A 28 7.05 0.02 -6.38
C PRO A 28 6.12 -1.00 -7.05
N PHE A 29 5.22 -0.51 -7.89
CA PHE A 29 4.36 -1.29 -8.77
C PHE A 29 4.68 -0.89 -10.22
N ILE A 30 5.22 -1.81 -11.01
CA ILE A 30 5.74 -1.52 -12.35
C ILE A 30 4.86 -2.22 -13.40
N VAL A 31 4.41 -1.49 -14.41
CA VAL A 31 3.56 -2.01 -15.50
C VAL A 31 4.20 -1.68 -16.84
N PHE A 32 4.51 -2.72 -17.60
CA PHE A 32 5.02 -2.62 -18.97
C PHE A 32 3.89 -2.74 -20.00
N ASP A 33 4.14 -2.27 -21.21
CA ASP A 33 3.19 -2.28 -22.34
C ASP A 33 2.64 -3.67 -22.69
N GLY A 34 3.42 -4.73 -22.50
CA GLY A 34 3.00 -6.11 -22.69
C GLY A 34 2.08 -6.68 -21.61
N ALA A 35 1.75 -5.89 -20.57
CA ALA A 35 0.86 -6.32 -19.51
C ALA A 35 -0.62 -6.29 -19.93
N ASP A 36 -1.38 -7.26 -19.43
CA ASP A 36 -2.85 -7.18 -19.43
C ASP A 36 -3.29 -6.06 -18.48
N ILE A 37 -3.80 -4.96 -19.05
CA ILE A 37 -4.11 -3.72 -18.31
C ILE A 37 -5.19 -3.98 -17.25
N ASP A 38 -6.21 -4.76 -17.54
CA ASP A 38 -7.30 -5.01 -16.58
C ASP A 38 -6.79 -5.82 -15.38
N LYS A 39 -5.93 -6.82 -15.62
CA LYS A 39 -5.26 -7.54 -14.53
C LYS A 39 -4.31 -6.65 -13.75
N ALA A 40 -3.56 -5.79 -14.44
CA ALA A 40 -2.66 -4.84 -13.79
C ALA A 40 -3.42 -3.88 -12.86
N VAL A 41 -4.56 -3.35 -13.30
CA VAL A 41 -5.44 -2.48 -12.49
C VAL A 41 -6.00 -3.23 -11.28
N MET A 42 -6.48 -4.46 -11.47
CA MET A 42 -6.97 -5.29 -10.35
C MET A 42 -5.85 -5.57 -9.32
N GLY A 43 -4.65 -5.89 -9.79
CA GLY A 43 -3.47 -6.06 -8.94
C GLY A 43 -3.07 -4.77 -8.21
N ALA A 44 -3.13 -3.63 -8.89
CA ALA A 44 -2.85 -2.32 -8.31
C ALA A 44 -3.82 -1.98 -7.17
N ILE A 45 -5.13 -2.21 -7.37
CA ILE A 45 -6.15 -2.00 -6.34
C ILE A 45 -5.90 -2.92 -5.13
N ALA A 46 -5.68 -4.22 -5.39
CA ALA A 46 -5.44 -5.21 -4.35
C ALA A 46 -4.14 -4.97 -3.57
N SER A 47 -3.11 -4.41 -4.22
CA SER A 47 -1.85 -4.06 -3.57
C SER A 47 -1.97 -2.76 -2.77
N LYS A 48 -2.61 -1.73 -3.35
CA LYS A 48 -2.68 -0.40 -2.74
C LYS A 48 -3.66 -0.33 -1.57
N PHE A 49 -4.83 -0.93 -1.72
CA PHE A 49 -5.98 -0.67 -0.82
C PHE A 49 -6.34 -1.85 0.08
N ARG A 50 -5.67 -3.00 -0.04
CA ARG A 50 -5.81 -4.08 0.95
C ARG A 50 -5.51 -3.54 2.35
N ASN A 51 -6.39 -3.84 3.31
CA ASN A 51 -6.30 -3.31 4.67
C ASN A 51 -6.13 -1.78 4.70
N CYS A 52 -6.86 -1.07 3.84
CA CYS A 52 -6.77 0.38 3.67
C CYS A 52 -5.35 0.90 3.38
N GLY A 53 -4.49 0.06 2.78
CA GLY A 53 -3.10 0.40 2.49
C GLY A 53 -2.17 0.39 3.71
N GLN A 54 -2.65 -0.08 4.86
CA GLN A 54 -1.87 -0.20 6.10
C GLN A 54 -1.11 -1.53 6.15
N THR A 55 -0.40 -1.85 5.08
CA THR A 55 0.49 -3.03 5.03
C THR A 55 1.88 -2.60 4.58
N CYS A 56 2.93 -3.27 5.08
CA CYS A 56 4.32 -2.95 4.75
C CYS A 56 4.67 -3.14 3.27
N VAL A 57 3.86 -3.93 2.54
CA VAL A 57 4.03 -4.28 1.13
C VAL A 57 3.06 -3.55 0.19
N SER A 58 2.26 -2.60 0.70
CA SER A 58 1.34 -1.84 -0.13
C SER A 58 2.08 -0.98 -1.16
N ALA A 59 1.60 -1.01 -2.42
CA ALA A 59 2.17 -0.20 -3.48
C ALA A 59 2.12 1.30 -3.12
N ASN A 60 3.26 1.97 -3.18
CA ASN A 60 3.38 3.40 -2.84
C ASN A 60 3.90 4.26 -4.00
N ARG A 61 4.38 3.61 -5.06
CA ARG A 61 4.81 4.27 -6.29
C ARG A 61 4.44 3.42 -7.49
N PHE A 62 3.68 3.97 -8.41
CA PHE A 62 3.34 3.34 -9.68
C PHE A 62 4.31 3.84 -10.76
N LEU A 63 4.91 2.92 -11.51
CA LEU A 63 5.76 3.19 -12.66
C LEU A 63 5.12 2.49 -13.86
N VAL A 64 4.54 3.26 -14.77
CA VAL A 64 3.78 2.73 -15.90
C VAL A 64 4.45 3.20 -17.18
N GLN A 65 4.69 2.28 -18.11
CA GLN A 65 5.31 2.59 -19.39
C GLN A 65 4.40 3.50 -20.22
N ASP A 66 5.02 4.48 -20.87
CA ASP A 66 4.36 5.61 -21.56
C ASP A 66 3.19 5.18 -22.46
N GLY A 67 3.38 4.15 -23.29
CA GLY A 67 2.38 3.69 -24.26
C GLY A 67 1.07 3.15 -23.67
N ILE A 68 1.01 2.85 -22.37
CA ILE A 68 -0.21 2.40 -21.67
C ILE A 68 -0.61 3.30 -20.51
N PHE A 69 0.10 4.42 -20.30
CA PHE A 69 -0.03 5.26 -19.11
C PHE A 69 -1.46 5.78 -18.93
N ASP A 70 -1.99 6.48 -19.94
CA ASP A 70 -3.31 7.12 -19.84
C ASP A 70 -4.42 6.10 -19.62
N CYS A 71 -4.41 5.01 -20.39
CA CYS A 71 -5.39 3.92 -20.28
C CYS A 71 -5.36 3.26 -18.89
N PHE A 72 -4.16 3.01 -18.35
CA PHE A 72 -4.01 2.46 -17.01
C PHE A 72 -4.55 3.43 -15.94
N VAL A 73 -4.21 4.72 -16.03
CA VAL A 73 -4.64 5.74 -15.06
C VAL A 73 -6.16 5.90 -15.06
N GLU A 74 -6.77 5.96 -16.25
CA GLU A 74 -8.23 6.06 -16.40
C GLU A 74 -8.95 4.87 -15.74
N LYS A 75 -8.58 3.65 -16.14
CA LYS A 75 -9.18 2.43 -15.57
C LYS A 75 -8.94 2.30 -14.07
N LEU A 76 -7.75 2.66 -13.59
CA LEU A 76 -7.43 2.64 -12.17
C LEU A 76 -8.31 3.65 -11.41
N SER A 77 -8.47 4.86 -11.93
CA SER A 77 -9.31 5.90 -11.32
C SER A 77 -10.76 5.45 -11.22
N ASP A 78 -11.31 4.90 -12.30
CA ASP A 78 -12.69 4.41 -12.32
C ASP A 78 -12.89 3.25 -11.34
N LYS A 79 -11.91 2.35 -11.26
CA LYS A 79 -11.97 1.27 -10.27
C LYS A 79 -11.89 1.80 -8.84
N MET A 80 -11.05 2.80 -8.57
CA MET A 80 -10.98 3.45 -7.26
C MET A 80 -12.30 4.10 -6.85
N LYS A 81 -12.99 4.80 -7.76
CA LYS A 81 -14.31 5.39 -7.49
C LYS A 81 -15.37 4.36 -7.10
N SER A 82 -15.23 3.12 -7.56
CA SER A 82 -16.14 2.02 -7.23
C SER A 82 -15.87 1.36 -5.87
N LEU A 83 -14.76 1.71 -5.20
CA LEU A 83 -14.42 1.14 -3.90
C LEU A 83 -15.38 1.67 -2.84
N LYS A 84 -16.07 0.75 -2.16
CA LYS A 84 -16.84 1.09 -0.96
C LYS A 84 -15.89 1.12 0.24
N MET A 85 -15.88 2.23 0.96
CA MET A 85 -15.32 2.30 2.30
C MET A 85 -16.40 1.81 3.26
N GLU A 86 -16.33 0.56 3.70
CA GLU A 86 -17.20 0.09 4.78
C GLU A 86 -16.76 0.75 6.08
N MET A 87 -17.57 1.69 6.56
CA MET A 87 -17.52 2.17 7.94
C MET A 87 -18.57 1.40 8.71
N ASP A 88 -18.27 0.13 8.96
CA ASP A 88 -19.16 -0.76 9.68
C ASP A 88 -18.85 -0.69 11.20
N TRP A 89 -19.87 -0.95 12.02
CA TRP A 89 -19.91 -1.15 13.48
C TRP A 89 -19.99 0.04 14.47
N MET A 90 -19.30 1.19 14.31
CA MET A 90 -19.20 2.15 15.45
C MET A 90 -20.20 3.31 15.47
N ILE A 91 -20.85 3.64 14.35
CA ILE A 91 -21.83 4.75 14.30
C ILE A 91 -23.23 4.29 14.70
N LEU A 92 -23.58 3.01 14.54
CA LEU A 92 -24.89 2.48 14.95
C LEU A 92 -25.03 2.31 16.47
N LEU A 93 -23.94 2.13 17.21
CA LEU A 93 -23.98 1.94 18.67
C LEU A 93 -24.03 3.26 19.48
N LEU A 94 -23.81 4.41 18.85
CA LEU A 94 -23.79 5.72 19.53
C LEU A 94 -25.06 6.56 19.28
N TRP A 95 -26.05 6.00 18.57
CA TRP A 95 -27.30 6.69 18.23
C TRP A 95 -28.55 5.98 18.78
N ASP A 96 -28.38 5.16 19.82
CA ASP A 96 -29.45 4.45 20.53
C ASP A 96 -29.47 4.75 22.06
N HIS A 97 -28.81 5.84 22.49
CA HIS A 97 -28.86 6.37 23.86
C HIS A 97 -29.11 7.87 23.88
#